data_AF-A0A950Z7H6-F1
#
_entry.id   AF-A0A950Z7H6-F1
#
_cell.length_a   1.000
_cell.length_b   1.000
_cell.length_c   1.000
_cell.angle_alpha   90.00
_cell.angle_beta   90.00
_cell.angle_gamma   90.00
#
_symmetry.space_group_name_H-M   'P 1'
#
loop_
_entity.id
_entity.type
_entity.pdbx_description
1 polymer ?
#
loop_
_entity_poly.entity_id
_entity_poly.type
_entity_poly.pdbx_seq_one_letter_code
_entity_poly.pdbx_strand_id
1 'polypeptide(L)'
;MKNLRAIHLYLGCVFAPLLILFTVTGAWQMFDLHQSKKDGSYVAPKILKALSSIHMNQRLPGSPHESGGLLRAFSLVAAIGLVTTTILGIVMA
;
A
#
# COMPACT_ATOMS: atom_id res chain seq x y z
N MET A 1 16.36 21.47 -14.17
CA MET A 1 15.58 21.74 -12.94
C MET A 1 14.06 21.76 -13.14
N LYS A 2 13.49 22.58 -14.04
CA LYS A 2 12.02 22.66 -14.24
C LYS A 2 11.35 21.30 -14.55
N ASN A 3 11.97 20.52 -15.44
CA ASN A 3 11.42 19.22 -15.86
C ASN A 3 11.46 18.17 -14.74
N LEU A 4 12.55 18.12 -13.96
CA LEU A 4 12.67 17.20 -12.81
C LEU A 4 11.59 17.48 -11.75
N ARG A 5 11.34 18.76 -11.46
CA ARG A 5 10.26 19.18 -10.55
C ARG A 5 8.88 18.79 -11.06
N ALA A 6 8.63 18.95 -12.36
CA ALA A 6 7.38 18.53 -12.97
C ALA A 6 7.19 17.00 -12.88
N ILE A 7 8.22 16.21 -13.20
CA ILE A 7 8.19 14.75 -13.07
C ILE A 7 7.90 14.33 -11.63
N HIS A 8 8.64 14.88 -10.66
CA HIS A 8 8.43 14.57 -9.24
C HIS A 8 7.03 14.94 -8.76
N LEU A 9 6.48 16.08 -9.20
CA LEU A 9 5.11 16.48 -8.89
C LEU A 9 4.10 15.43 -9.39
N TYR A 10 4.20 15.03 -10.66
CA TYR A 10 3.27 14.04 -11.22
C TYR A 10 3.41 12.66 -10.56
N LEU A 11 4.64 12.21 -10.31
CA LEU A 11 4.86 10.97 -9.55
C LEU A 11 4.30 11.09 -8.13
N GLY A 12 4.49 12.23 -7.47
CA GLY A 12 3.94 12.53 -6.15
C GLY A 12 2.41 12.46 -6.11
N CYS A 13 1.72 13.01 -7.11
CA CYS A 13 0.25 12.92 -7.21
C CYS A 13 -0.26 11.46 -7.29
N VAL A 14 0.52 10.55 -7.87
CA VAL A 14 0.18 9.12 -7.97
C VAL A 14 0.57 8.38 -6.68
N PHE A 15 1.77 8.62 -6.16
CA PHE A 15 2.29 7.86 -5.02
C PHE A 15 1.82 8.35 -3.66
N ALA A 16 1.46 9.63 -3.49
CA ALA A 16 0.98 10.14 -2.21
C ALA A 16 -0.33 9.45 -1.76
N PRO A 17 -1.37 9.27 -2.60
CA PRO A 17 -2.55 8.49 -2.22
C PRO A 17 -2.22 7.03 -1.87
N LEU A 18 -1.31 6.40 -2.61
CA LEU A 18 -0.85 5.03 -2.33
C LEU A 18 -0.12 4.95 -0.98
N LEU A 19 0.78 5.88 -0.70
CA LEU A 19 1.45 6.00 0.59
C LEU A 19 0.44 6.14 1.73
N ILE A 20 -0.57 7.00 1.58
CA ILE A 20 -1.61 7.17 2.60
C ILE A 20 -2.37 5.86 2.82
N LEU A 21 -2.76 5.17 1.75
CA LEU A 21 -3.44 3.87 1.86
C LEU A 21 -2.58 2.85 2.62
N PHE A 22 -1.31 2.68 2.22
CA PHE A 22 -0.42 1.71 2.85
C PHE A 22 -0.07 2.10 4.29
N THR A 23 0.14 3.38 4.60
CA THR A 23 0.45 3.80 5.97
C THR A 23 -0.75 3.66 6.91
N VAL A 24 -1.96 4.01 6.48
CA VAL A 24 -3.19 3.84 7.30
C VAL A 24 -3.47 2.35 7.54
N THR A 25 -3.41 1.53 6.50
CA THR A 25 -3.63 0.08 6.63
C THR A 25 -2.50 -0.62 7.38
N GLY A 26 -1.27 -0.11 7.30
CA GLY A 26 -0.15 -0.58 8.14
C GLY A 26 -0.34 -0.21 9.60
N ALA A 27 -0.84 1.00 9.88
CA ALA A 27 -1.03 1.50 11.25
C ALA A 27 -1.95 0.60 12.06
N TRP A 28 -3.10 0.20 11.51
CA TRP A 28 -3.99 -0.73 12.22
C TRP A 28 -3.48 -2.17 12.26
N GLN A 29 -2.54 -2.54 11.37
CA GLN A 29 -1.97 -3.89 11.30
C GLN A 29 -1.01 -4.11 12.47
N MET A 30 -0.30 -3.07 12.91
CA MET A 30 0.56 -3.11 14.09
C MET A 30 -0.20 -3.48 15.38
N PHE A 31 -1.51 -3.25 15.43
CA PHE A 31 -2.37 -3.54 16.58
C PHE A 31 -3.31 -4.73 16.35
N ASP A 32 -3.09 -5.50 15.27
CA ASP A 32 -3.91 -6.66 14.90
C ASP A 32 -5.41 -6.39 14.74
N LEU A 33 -5.81 -5.14 14.46
CA LEU A 33 -7.22 -4.77 14.31
C LEU A 33 -7.89 -5.43 13.08
N HIS A 34 -7.09 -5.96 12.16
CA HIS A 34 -7.58 -6.69 11.00
C HIS A 34 -7.80 -8.19 11.27
N GLN A 35 -7.40 -8.69 12.44
CA GLN A 35 -7.54 -10.08 12.85
C GLN A 35 -8.62 -10.23 13.92
N SER A 36 -9.54 -11.18 13.73
CA SER A 36 -10.46 -11.56 14.81
C SER A 36 -9.69 -12.32 15.89
N LYS A 37 -9.99 -12.06 17.16
CA LYS A 37 -9.39 -12.80 18.26
C LYS A 37 -9.97 -14.22 18.31
N LYS A 38 -9.11 -15.19 18.63
CA LYS A 38 -9.47 -16.62 18.68
C LYS A 38 -10.50 -16.95 19.76
N ASP A 39 -10.53 -16.15 20.83
CA ASP A 39 -11.47 -16.26 21.94
C ASP A 39 -12.85 -15.64 21.67
N GLY A 40 -13.05 -15.05 20.48
CA GLY A 40 -14.30 -14.40 20.10
C GLY A 40 -14.56 -13.03 20.74
N SER A 41 -13.67 -12.54 21.61
CA SER A 41 -13.81 -11.22 22.27
C SER A 41 -13.77 -10.05 21.27
N TYR A 42 -13.23 -10.29 20.08
CA TYR A 42 -13.16 -9.33 19.01
C TYR A 42 -13.33 -9.99 17.65
N VAL A 43 -14.19 -9.41 16.82
CA VAL A 43 -14.38 -9.80 15.43
C VAL A 43 -13.97 -8.63 14.53
N ALA A 44 -12.95 -8.85 13.72
CA ALA A 44 -12.46 -7.81 12.82
C ALA A 44 -13.52 -7.46 11.76
N PRO A 45 -13.80 -6.17 11.52
CA PRO A 45 -14.66 -5.74 10.44
C PRO A 45 -14.16 -6.24 9.08
N LYS A 46 -15.09 -6.65 8.21
CA LYS A 46 -14.79 -7.17 6.87
C LYS A 46 -13.91 -6.22 6.04
N ILE A 47 -14.14 -4.91 6.18
CA ILE A 47 -13.38 -3.88 5.46
C ILE A 47 -11.90 -3.83 5.90
N LEU A 48 -11.62 -3.96 7.21
CA LEU A 48 -10.25 -4.00 7.73
C LEU A 48 -9.52 -5.23 7.21
N LYS A 49 -10.17 -6.40 7.30
CA LYS A 49 -9.63 -7.66 6.79
C LYS A 49 -9.36 -7.61 5.29
N ALA A 50 -10.26 -7.01 4.51
CA ALA A 50 -10.14 -6.86 3.07
C ALA A 50 -8.96 -5.95 2.68
N LEU A 51 -8.89 -4.76 3.26
CA LEU A 51 -7.82 -3.80 2.99
C LEU A 51 -6.46 -4.31 3.47
N SER A 52 -6.42 -5.02 4.61
CA SER A 52 -5.21 -5.69 5.08
C SER A 52 -4.79 -6.85 4.17
N SER A 53 -5.71 -7.56 3.54
CA SER A 53 -5.37 -8.57 2.53
C SER A 53 -4.68 -7.94 1.31
N ILE A 54 -5.12 -6.76 0.88
CA ILE A 54 -4.49 -6.03 -0.23
C ILE A 54 -3.09 -5.56 0.18
N HIS A 55 -2.94 -5.00 1.38
CA HIS A 55 -1.64 -4.54 1.88
C HIS A 55 -0.65 -5.71 2.07
N MET A 56 -0.99 -6.70 2.90
CA MET A 56 -0.04 -7.76 3.30
C MET A 56 0.16 -8.82 2.21
N ASN A 57 -0.92 -9.24 1.57
CA ASN A 57 -0.90 -10.42 0.71
C ASN A 57 -0.94 -10.08 -0.79
N GLN A 58 -1.14 -8.80 -1.13
CA GLN A 58 -1.33 -8.33 -2.51
C GLN A 58 -2.40 -9.17 -3.23
N ARG A 59 -3.54 -9.37 -2.55
CA ARG A 59 -4.66 -10.19 -3.02
C ARG A 59 -5.98 -9.50 -2.75
N LEU A 60 -6.90 -9.65 -3.70
CA LEU A 60 -8.28 -9.22 -3.52
C LEU A 60 -9.01 -10.20 -2.57
N PRO A 61 -9.97 -9.70 -1.77
CA PRO A 61 -10.79 -10.58 -0.94
C PRO A 61 -11.53 -11.60 -1.79
N GLY A 62 -11.41 -12.89 -1.46
CA GLY A 62 -12.08 -13.98 -2.17
C GLY A 62 -11.36 -14.48 -3.44
N SER A 63 -10.20 -13.94 -3.79
CA SER A 63 -9.41 -14.47 -4.91
C SER A 63 -8.69 -15.79 -4.54
N PRO A 64 -8.54 -16.76 -5.46
CA PRO A 64 -7.73 -17.96 -5.24
C PRO A 64 -6.32 -17.65 -4.74
N HIS A 65 -5.71 -18.59 -4.01
CA HIS A 65 -4.36 -18.39 -3.44
C HIS A 65 -3.30 -18.06 -4.51
N GLU A 66 -3.46 -18.57 -5.73
CA GLU A 66 -2.52 -18.42 -6.84
C GLU A 66 -2.67 -17.10 -7.62
N SER A 67 -3.79 -16.36 -7.47
CA SER A 67 -4.16 -15.27 -8.41
C SER A 67 -3.61 -13.87 -8.07
N GLY A 68 -2.64 -13.75 -7.17
CA GLY A 68 -2.09 -12.46 -6.70
C GLY A 68 -1.06 -11.79 -7.63
N GLY A 69 -0.73 -12.39 -8.78
CA GLY A 69 0.40 -11.96 -9.62
C GLY A 69 0.35 -10.49 -10.05
N LEU A 70 -0.82 -10.01 -10.48
CA LEU A 70 -0.97 -8.63 -10.96
C LEU A 70 -0.78 -7.61 -9.84
N LEU A 71 -1.42 -7.82 -8.68
CA LEU A 71 -1.27 -6.91 -7.54
C LEU A 71 0.16 -6.93 -6.99
N ARG A 72 0.84 -8.08 -6.99
CA ARG A 72 2.26 -8.17 -6.63
C ARG A 72 3.14 -7.38 -7.59
N ALA A 73 2.94 -7.55 -8.89
CA ALA A 73 3.68 -6.80 -9.91
C ALA A 73 3.41 -5.30 -9.79
N PHE A 74 2.14 -4.91 -9.61
CA PHE A 74 1.74 -3.52 -9.36
C PHE A 74 2.44 -2.95 -8.11
N SER A 75 2.42 -3.67 -6.98
CA SER A 75 3.10 -3.24 -5.75
C SER A 75 4.60 -3.10 -5.93
N LEU A 76 5.25 -4.00 -6.69
CA LEU A 76 6.68 -3.91 -6.99
C LEU A 76 7.01 -2.69 -7.83
N VAL A 77 6.24 -2.44 -8.90
CA VAL A 77 6.40 -1.23 -9.73
C VAL A 77 6.15 0.03 -8.91
N ALA A 78 5.13 0.02 -8.05
CA ALA A 78 4.82 1.15 -7.19
C ALA A 78 5.95 1.42 -6.18
N ALA A 79 6.56 0.38 -5.61
CA ALA A 79 7.70 0.51 -4.72
C ALA A 79 8.92 1.14 -5.44
N ILE A 80 9.25 0.66 -6.64
CA ILE A 80 10.35 1.23 -7.45
C ILE A 80 10.08 2.70 -7.78
N GLY A 81 8.85 3.02 -8.21
CA GLY A 81 8.46 4.39 -8.53
C GLY A 81 8.48 5.33 -7.32
N LEU A 82 8.05 4.83 -6.15
CA LEU A 82 8.12 5.57 -4.89
C LEU A 82 9.56 5.87 -4.46
N VAL A 83 10.46 4.88 -4.55
CA VAL A 83 11.90 5.08 -4.27
C VAL A 83 12.47 6.13 -5.23
N THR A 84 12.15 6.01 -6.51
CA THR A 84 12.61 6.94 -7.55
C THR A 84 12.15 8.36 -7.27
N THR A 85 10.85 8.57 -6.98
CA THR A 85 10.34 9.92 -6.68
C THR A 85 10.93 10.49 -5.40
N THR A 86 11.21 9.64 -4.40
CA THR A 86 11.87 10.07 -3.15
C THR A 86 13.29 10.57 -3.42
N ILE A 87 14.07 9.83 -4.21
CA ILE A 87 15.42 10.26 -4.63
C ILE A 87 15.36 11.57 -5.42
N LEU A 88 14.41 11.71 -6.35
CA LEU A 88 14.21 12.97 -7.08
C LEU A 88 13.92 14.13 -6.12
N GLY A 89 13.07 13.91 -5.11
CA GLY A 89 12.79 14.91 -4.08
C GLY A 89 14.05 15.36 -3.35
N ILE A 90 14.89 14.41 -2.90
CA ILE A 90 16.15 14.69 -2.20
C ILE A 90 17.13 15.46 -3.09
N VAL A 91 17.28 15.08 -4.36
CA VAL A 91 18.20 15.74 -5.30
C VAL A 91 17.79 17.19 -5.63
N MET A 92 16.50 17.51 -5.51
CA MET A 92 15.96 18.84 -5.83
C MET A 92 15.77 19.76 -4.63
N ALA A 93 15.93 19.24 -3.40
CA ALA A 93 15.87 19.98 -2.14
C ALA A 93 17.10 20.90 -1.99
#